data_AF-A0A6A7G1M4-F1
#
_entry.id   AF-A0A6A7G1M4-F1
#
_cell.length_a   1.000
_cell.length_b   1.000
_cell.length_c   1.000
_cell.angle_alpha   90.00
_cell.angle_beta   90.00
_cell.angle_gamma   90.00
#
_symmetry.space_group_name_H-M   'P 1'
#
loop_
_entity.id
_entity.type
_entity.pdbx_description
1 polymer ?
#
loop_
_entity_poly.entity_id
_entity_poly.type
_entity_poly.pdbx_seq_one_letter_code
_entity_poly.pdbx_strand_id
1 'polypeptide(L)'
;VRLGISSVPYLSQSSVYIHWPYCRQLCSYCNFVKFVPKKGTRWTIDDDVLERVMVEELQQVLRASHVQEVTSVYFGGGTPSLARPHLVQRVLEGVEHVCRLRAGAEVTLEGNPSSLTQKSMQDFISAGVNRLSIGVQSFERVALSALHRDHTVTEAVHCLEVARRLLPGRVSLDLLFARPGQTLERWEKELQMALQLCDDHIALYQLTVEAGTPLHKNVSTGKVNVPGIEEQADMYEAAVSLLTGSEGFSRYEVANFSRGVVSQSVHNKNYWAAGQYVGVGPGAHSRIVPRTVPQASWTRYSENYTRCKDYLIETAKGSDHSGDFLPSSIDCTGDCDDYFASSVGQSKMAEPKESNLADGHLKENCYLTTTKNNNMLKRTTNAIIREERINAPDPARWMHEVNKKGNGVLKVVGQTRADVLGEYLASGLRTTKGVTKQRWRQIDPNGEYSHFFSLFVDSKHHSARLELENIVSDFGSISSGSGHCASDNVDFQHNNMNKEHLCDLIKSDGEHVQGFNDSYCENVHECVSGRENCATDPNSVQQFLELGLLRITENGLQPTDKGMNVIDSVLPTLLNVLNKNE
;
A
#
# COMPACT_ATOMS: atom_id res chain seq x y z
N VAL A 1 -14.69 -2.03 -33.18
CA VAL A 1 -14.05 -0.79 -32.69
C VAL A 1 -12.72 -1.16 -32.07
N ARG A 2 -11.59 -0.89 -32.74
CA ARG A 2 -10.26 -0.97 -32.12
C ARG A 2 -10.24 0.12 -31.05
N LEU A 3 -10.48 -0.21 -29.78
CA LEU A 3 -10.20 0.73 -28.70
C LEU A 3 -8.69 0.92 -28.69
N GLY A 4 -8.24 2.07 -29.17
CA GLY A 4 -6.84 2.46 -29.11
C GLY A 4 -6.40 2.44 -27.65
N ILE A 5 -5.55 1.48 -27.30
CA ILE A 5 -4.91 1.33 -25.98
C ILE A 5 -4.20 2.64 -25.58
N SER A 6 -3.88 3.51 -26.56
CA SER A 6 -3.28 4.85 -26.34
C SER A 6 -4.18 5.86 -25.62
N SER A 7 -5.47 5.57 -25.40
CA SER A 7 -6.42 6.51 -24.79
C SER A 7 -6.75 6.25 -23.32
N VAL A 8 -6.18 5.22 -22.69
CA VAL A 8 -6.43 4.91 -21.26
C VAL A 8 -5.32 5.51 -20.40
N PRO A 9 -5.56 6.63 -19.68
CA PRO A 9 -4.51 7.32 -18.93
C PRO A 9 -3.83 6.44 -17.88
N TYR A 10 -4.55 5.46 -17.34
CA TYR A 10 -4.00 4.48 -16.41
C TYR A 10 -2.84 3.66 -17.00
N LEU A 11 -2.88 3.37 -18.31
CA LEU A 11 -1.88 2.54 -18.99
C LEU A 11 -0.67 3.35 -19.49
N SER A 12 -0.83 4.66 -19.67
CA SER A 12 0.20 5.53 -20.26
C SER A 12 0.88 6.46 -19.25
N GLN A 13 0.37 6.59 -18.04
CA GLN A 13 0.97 7.39 -16.96
C GLN A 13 1.56 6.51 -15.86
N SER A 14 2.67 6.97 -15.28
CA SER A 14 3.36 6.25 -14.21
C SER A 14 4.05 7.19 -13.23
N SER A 15 4.28 6.69 -12.02
CA SER A 15 5.24 7.24 -11.06
C SER A 15 6.57 6.50 -11.18
N VAL A 16 7.69 7.16 -10.87
CA VAL A 16 9.01 6.53 -10.79
C VAL A 16 9.50 6.55 -9.35
N TYR A 17 9.90 5.40 -8.82
CA TYR A 17 10.53 5.28 -7.51
C TYR A 17 11.99 4.85 -7.69
N ILE A 18 12.91 5.63 -7.13
CA ILE A 18 14.35 5.35 -7.12
C ILE A 18 14.74 4.93 -5.71
N HIS A 19 15.19 3.68 -5.57
CA HIS A 19 15.61 3.13 -4.30
C HIS A 19 17.11 3.36 -4.07
N TRP A 20 17.44 4.25 -3.15
CA TRP A 20 18.80 4.42 -2.68
C TRP A 20 19.13 3.39 -1.59
N PRO A 21 20.14 2.52 -1.75
CA PRO A 21 20.32 1.38 -0.86
C PRO A 21 21.06 1.69 0.44
N TYR A 22 21.68 2.87 0.62
CA TYR A 22 22.59 3.10 1.73
C TYR A 22 22.05 3.99 2.85
N CYS A 23 22.38 3.61 4.09
CA CYS A 23 22.20 4.41 5.30
C CYS A 23 23.56 4.62 6.00
N ARG A 24 23.68 5.67 6.82
CA ARG A 24 24.81 5.82 7.75
C ARG A 24 24.69 4.90 8.97
N GLN A 25 23.46 4.63 9.40
CA GLN A 25 23.15 3.86 10.60
C GLN A 25 21.87 3.04 10.41
N LEU A 26 21.78 1.90 11.11
CA LEU A 26 20.58 1.08 11.16
C LEU A 26 19.64 1.58 12.27
N CYS A 27 18.44 2.02 11.87
CA CYS A 27 17.34 2.25 12.80
C CYS A 27 16.88 0.93 13.41
N SER A 28 16.46 0.92 14.67
CA SER A 28 16.09 -0.32 15.38
C SER A 28 14.84 -1.00 14.83
N TYR A 29 13.98 -0.27 14.13
CA TYR A 29 12.67 -0.71 13.61
C TYR A 29 12.62 -0.95 12.10
N CYS A 30 13.59 -0.42 11.34
CA CYS A 30 13.46 -0.34 9.89
C CYS A 30 13.69 -1.70 9.21
N ASN A 31 12.72 -2.17 8.41
CA ASN A 31 12.80 -3.40 7.63
C ASN A 31 13.03 -3.17 6.12
N PHE A 32 13.28 -1.92 5.69
CA PHE A 32 13.58 -1.68 4.27
C PHE A 32 14.89 -2.33 3.82
N VAL A 33 15.02 -2.59 2.52
CA VAL A 33 16.29 -2.97 1.92
C VAL A 33 17.27 -1.82 2.11
N LYS A 34 18.35 -2.06 2.85
CA LYS A 34 19.32 -1.03 3.23
C LYS A 34 20.64 -1.65 3.65
N PHE A 35 21.70 -0.90 3.40
CA PHE A 35 23.07 -1.32 3.65
C PHE A 35 23.78 -0.20 4.40
N VAL A 36 24.49 -0.58 5.46
CA VAL A 36 25.39 0.34 6.15
C VAL A 36 26.81 -0.04 5.77
N PRO A 37 27.61 0.89 5.23
CA PRO A 37 28.99 0.63 4.87
C PRO A 37 29.81 0.26 6.12
N LYS A 38 30.93 -0.45 5.92
CA LYS A 38 31.88 -0.68 7.02
C LYS A 38 32.40 0.67 7.53
N LYS A 39 32.66 0.77 8.83
CA LYS A 39 33.18 2.01 9.44
C LYS A 39 34.44 2.46 8.69
N GLY A 40 34.44 3.72 8.22
CA GLY A 40 35.55 4.30 7.46
C GLY A 40 35.49 4.10 5.94
N THR A 41 34.48 3.41 5.41
CA THR A 41 34.22 3.29 3.96
C THR A 41 33.00 4.12 3.56
N ARG A 42 32.97 4.63 2.32
CA ARG A 42 31.82 5.39 1.80
C ARG A 42 30.68 4.43 1.43
N TRP A 43 30.76 3.76 0.29
CA TRP A 43 29.76 2.78 -0.16
C TRP A 43 30.45 1.51 -0.63
N THR A 44 29.72 0.41 -0.73
CA THR A 44 30.26 -0.82 -1.34
C THR A 44 30.36 -0.72 -2.87
N ILE A 45 29.64 0.23 -3.48
CA ILE A 45 29.58 0.49 -4.92
C ILE A 45 29.89 1.96 -5.13
N ASP A 46 30.72 2.28 -6.11
CA ASP A 46 31.04 3.66 -6.48
C ASP A 46 29.80 4.46 -6.94
N ASP A 47 29.73 5.75 -6.58
CA ASP A 47 28.57 6.60 -6.87
C ASP A 47 28.30 6.71 -8.39
N ASP A 48 29.35 6.81 -9.23
CA ASP A 48 29.19 6.92 -10.69
C ASP A 48 28.67 5.61 -11.30
N VAL A 49 29.09 4.47 -10.74
CA VAL A 49 28.61 3.14 -11.16
C VAL A 49 27.14 2.98 -10.78
N LEU A 50 26.79 3.29 -9.54
CA LEU A 50 25.42 3.16 -9.05
C LEU A 50 24.46 4.04 -9.85
N GLU A 51 24.84 5.30 -10.07
CA GLU A 51 24.08 6.27 -10.87
C GLU A 51 23.86 5.78 -12.30
N ARG A 52 24.92 5.34 -12.99
CA ARG A 52 24.83 4.83 -14.35
C ARG A 52 23.86 3.65 -14.45
N VAL A 53 24.00 2.66 -13.56
CA VAL A 53 23.17 1.45 -13.60
C VAL A 53 21.70 1.75 -13.26
N MET A 54 21.43 2.67 -12.33
CA MET A 54 20.06 3.12 -12.04
C MET A 54 19.42 3.79 -13.26
N VAL A 55 20.14 4.67 -13.96
CA VAL A 55 19.63 5.35 -15.16
C VAL A 55 19.43 4.35 -16.31
N GLU A 56 20.35 3.39 -16.48
CA GLU A 56 20.22 2.33 -17.49
C GLU A 56 18.99 1.46 -17.24
N GLU A 57 18.78 0.98 -16.02
CA GLU A 57 17.58 0.22 -15.64
C GLU A 57 16.31 1.03 -15.87
N LEU A 58 16.26 2.27 -15.36
CA LEU A 58 15.13 3.17 -15.50
C LEU A 58 14.68 3.29 -16.96
N GLN A 59 15.62 3.60 -17.84
CA GLN A 59 15.32 3.80 -19.25
C GLN A 59 14.86 2.50 -19.92
N GLN A 60 15.46 1.37 -19.58
CA GLN A 60 15.09 0.07 -20.14
C GLN A 60 13.71 -0.38 -19.68
N VAL A 61 13.38 -0.23 -18.40
CA VAL A 61 12.05 -0.55 -17.88
C VAL A 61 10.99 0.37 -18.48
N LEU A 62 11.26 1.67 -18.60
CA LEU A 62 10.35 2.61 -19.26
C LEU A 62 10.11 2.24 -20.73
N ARG A 63 11.16 1.92 -21.51
CA ARG A 63 11.03 1.44 -22.89
C ARG A 63 10.23 0.15 -22.99
N ALA A 64 10.40 -0.77 -22.05
CA ALA A 64 9.67 -2.04 -21.98
C ALA A 64 8.22 -1.89 -21.49
N SER A 65 7.80 -0.72 -21.02
CA SER A 65 6.47 -0.45 -20.47
C SER A 65 5.62 0.45 -21.38
N HIS A 66 4.30 0.42 -21.26
CA HIS A 66 3.41 1.32 -22.01
C HIS A 66 3.45 2.79 -21.57
N VAL A 67 4.31 3.15 -20.62
CA VAL A 67 4.45 4.51 -20.09
C VAL A 67 4.83 5.50 -21.20
N GLN A 68 4.08 6.58 -21.26
CA GLN A 68 4.27 7.73 -22.15
C GLN A 68 4.53 9.02 -21.37
N GLU A 69 4.07 9.09 -20.13
CA GLU A 69 4.29 10.22 -19.23
C GLU A 69 4.60 9.77 -17.80
N VAL A 70 5.64 10.35 -17.20
CA VAL A 70 5.93 10.24 -15.77
C VAL A 70 5.37 11.44 -15.03
N THR A 71 4.62 11.18 -13.96
CA THR A 71 3.86 12.20 -13.22
C THR A 71 4.50 12.60 -11.91
N SER A 72 5.33 11.72 -11.36
CA SER A 72 6.12 11.95 -10.16
C SER A 72 7.38 11.09 -10.17
N VAL A 73 8.44 11.59 -9.53
CA VAL A 73 9.67 10.86 -9.24
C VAL A 73 9.93 10.94 -7.74
N TYR A 74 10.20 9.80 -7.10
CA TYR A 74 10.36 9.73 -5.66
C TYR A 74 11.66 8.99 -5.33
N PHE A 75 12.57 9.69 -4.66
CA PHE A 75 13.82 9.15 -4.16
C PHE A 75 13.60 8.70 -2.71
N GLY A 76 13.61 7.39 -2.48
CA GLY A 76 13.39 6.77 -1.17
C GLY A 76 14.39 5.66 -0.88
N GLY A 77 14.12 4.89 0.18
CA GLY A 77 14.83 3.63 0.48
C GLY A 77 15.61 3.71 1.79
N GLY A 78 16.94 3.60 1.71
CA GLY A 78 17.84 3.80 2.83
C GLY A 78 17.83 5.26 3.29
N THR A 79 18.74 6.08 2.77
CA THR A 79 18.76 7.52 3.04
C THR A 79 19.19 8.27 1.78
N PRO A 80 18.27 8.57 0.84
CA PRO A 80 18.60 9.12 -0.47
C PRO A 80 19.20 10.53 -0.40
N SER A 81 18.99 11.28 0.69
CA SER A 81 19.71 12.52 0.98
C SER A 81 21.24 12.35 1.18
N LEU A 82 21.76 11.11 1.19
CA LEU A 82 23.19 10.81 1.14
C LEU A 82 23.74 10.69 -0.30
N ALA A 83 22.87 10.56 -1.30
CA ALA A 83 23.27 10.50 -2.69
C ALA A 83 23.86 11.84 -3.15
N ARG A 84 24.58 11.83 -4.28
CA ARG A 84 24.97 13.09 -4.92
C ARG A 84 23.74 13.71 -5.58
N PRO A 85 23.51 15.03 -5.48
CA PRO A 85 22.40 15.72 -6.17
C PRO A 85 22.35 15.45 -7.67
N HIS A 86 23.51 15.21 -8.30
CA HIS A 86 23.62 14.81 -9.70
C HIS A 86 22.78 13.58 -10.07
N LEU A 87 22.59 12.61 -9.17
CA LEU A 87 21.73 11.45 -9.41
C LEU A 87 20.29 11.88 -9.75
N VAL A 88 19.76 12.91 -9.07
CA VAL A 88 18.41 13.43 -9.34
C VAL A 88 18.33 13.93 -10.77
N GLN A 89 19.25 14.81 -11.15
CA GLN A 89 19.31 15.37 -12.50
C GLN A 89 19.38 14.26 -13.55
N ARG A 90 20.25 13.27 -13.36
CA ARG A 90 20.47 12.17 -14.31
C ARG A 90 19.26 11.25 -14.44
N VAL A 91 18.53 11.02 -13.35
CA VAL A 91 17.26 10.28 -13.39
C VAL A 91 16.21 11.07 -14.18
N LEU A 92 16.05 12.37 -13.92
CA LEU A 92 15.08 13.21 -14.63
C LEU A 92 15.39 13.29 -16.14
N GLU A 93 16.65 13.53 -16.50
CA GLU A 93 17.13 13.45 -17.90
C GLU A 93 16.88 12.06 -18.51
N GLY A 94 17.08 11.00 -17.71
CA GLY A 94 16.84 9.63 -18.12
C GLY A 94 15.36 9.35 -18.44
N VAL A 95 14.44 9.92 -17.66
CA VAL A 95 13.00 9.88 -17.95
C VAL A 95 12.71 10.61 -19.26
N GLU A 96 13.13 11.87 -19.39
CA GLU A 96 12.86 12.72 -20.56
C GLU A 96 13.43 12.16 -21.86
N HIS A 97 14.51 11.39 -21.79
CA HIS A 97 15.08 10.69 -22.94
C HIS A 97 14.17 9.58 -23.50
N VAL A 98 13.26 9.02 -22.68
CA VAL A 98 12.43 7.88 -23.05
C VAL A 98 10.95 8.25 -23.19
N CYS A 99 10.44 9.12 -22.32
CA CYS A 99 9.04 9.53 -22.30
C CYS A 99 8.87 10.93 -21.71
N ARG A 100 7.65 11.46 -21.72
CA ARG A 100 7.40 12.82 -21.21
C ARG A 100 7.53 12.86 -19.68
N LEU A 101 8.37 13.72 -19.13
CA LEU A 101 8.22 14.15 -17.74
C LEU A 101 7.15 15.23 -17.69
N ARG A 102 6.12 15.05 -16.86
CA ARG A 102 5.03 16.03 -16.74
C ARG A 102 5.59 17.38 -16.29
N ALA A 103 5.16 18.47 -16.91
CA ALA A 103 5.48 19.82 -16.46
C ALA A 103 4.99 20.01 -15.01
N GLY A 104 5.90 20.37 -14.11
CA GLY A 104 5.59 20.46 -12.67
C GLY A 104 5.36 19.10 -12.00
N ALA A 105 5.89 18.00 -12.56
CA ALA A 105 5.90 16.70 -11.89
C ALA A 105 6.46 16.82 -10.47
N GLU A 106 5.86 16.11 -9.53
CA GLU A 106 6.38 16.03 -8.16
C GLU A 106 7.72 15.29 -8.18
N VAL A 107 8.77 15.90 -7.63
CA VAL A 107 10.07 15.28 -7.42
C VAL A 107 10.37 15.31 -5.93
N THR A 108 10.10 14.19 -5.27
CA THR A 108 10.23 14.05 -3.81
C THR A 108 11.56 13.41 -3.45
N LEU A 109 12.24 14.00 -2.47
CA LEU A 109 13.41 13.40 -1.82
C LEU A 109 13.12 13.10 -0.35
N GLU A 110 13.26 11.85 0.06
CA GLU A 110 13.31 11.50 1.48
C GLU A 110 14.64 11.93 2.10
N GLY A 111 14.58 12.41 3.35
CA GLY A 111 15.81 12.75 4.05
C GLY A 111 15.75 12.58 5.55
N ASN A 112 16.94 12.29 6.07
CA ASN A 112 17.22 12.32 7.49
C ASN A 112 17.77 13.70 7.87
N PRO A 113 17.29 14.34 8.96
CA PRO A 113 17.86 15.61 9.46
C PRO A 113 19.39 15.63 9.54
N SER A 114 20.05 14.53 9.89
CA SER A 114 21.52 14.46 9.99
C SER A 114 22.27 14.59 8.64
N SER A 115 21.55 14.47 7.53
CA SER A 115 22.10 14.47 6.16
C SER A 115 21.62 15.63 5.30
N LEU A 116 20.53 16.29 5.69
CA LEU A 116 19.97 17.44 5.00
C LEU A 116 20.49 18.74 5.60
N THR A 117 21.64 19.19 5.10
CA THR A 117 22.15 20.55 5.36
C THR A 117 21.44 21.55 4.44
N GLN A 118 21.47 22.84 4.79
CA GLN A 118 20.93 23.89 3.90
C GLN A 118 21.57 23.83 2.50
N LYS A 119 22.89 23.65 2.43
CA LYS A 119 23.61 23.57 1.14
C LYS A 119 23.17 22.35 0.33
N SER A 120 23.12 21.17 0.96
CA SER A 120 22.68 19.97 0.24
C SER A 120 21.22 20.05 -0.22
N MET A 121 20.31 20.63 0.58
CA MET A 121 18.94 20.91 0.14
C MET A 121 18.91 21.82 -1.10
N GLN A 122 19.66 22.92 -1.09
CA GLN A 122 19.76 23.83 -2.25
C GLN A 122 20.30 23.12 -3.49
N ASP A 123 21.29 22.24 -3.33
CA ASP A 123 21.86 21.48 -4.44
C ASP A 123 20.86 20.46 -5.01
N PHE A 124 20.10 19.77 -4.15
CA PHE A 124 19.02 18.88 -4.58
C PHE A 124 17.88 19.63 -5.27
N ILE A 125 17.50 20.80 -4.76
CA ILE A 125 16.50 21.67 -5.40
C ILE A 125 16.97 22.10 -6.78
N SER A 126 18.24 22.51 -6.89
CA SER A 126 18.86 22.89 -8.17
C SER A 126 18.90 21.72 -9.16
N ALA A 127 19.02 20.48 -8.66
CA ALA A 127 18.98 19.26 -9.46
C ALA A 127 17.55 18.82 -9.85
N GLY A 128 16.50 19.48 -9.35
CA GLY A 128 15.12 19.26 -9.73
C GLY A 128 14.18 18.79 -8.61
N VAL A 129 14.66 18.60 -7.38
CA VAL A 129 13.79 18.29 -6.22
C VAL A 129 12.85 19.47 -5.93
N ASN A 130 11.55 19.20 -5.81
CA ASN A 130 10.55 20.21 -5.50
C ASN A 130 9.62 19.83 -4.33
N ARG A 131 9.90 18.70 -3.66
CA ARG A 131 9.24 18.26 -2.43
C ARG A 131 10.24 17.50 -1.54
N LEU A 132 10.17 17.73 -0.22
CA LEU A 132 10.96 16.99 0.77
C LEU A 132 10.06 16.18 1.68
N SER A 133 10.48 14.95 2.02
CA SER A 133 9.89 14.15 3.11
C SER A 133 10.92 13.94 4.19
N ILE A 134 10.71 14.54 5.37
CA ILE A 134 11.72 14.59 6.42
C ILE A 134 11.31 13.63 7.53
N GLY A 135 12.07 12.54 7.64
CA GLY A 135 11.90 11.51 8.66
C GLY A 135 12.33 11.99 10.04
N VAL A 136 11.51 12.78 10.74
CA VAL A 136 11.77 13.27 12.11
C VAL A 136 11.57 12.17 13.13
N GLN A 137 10.55 11.34 12.93
CA GLN A 137 10.13 10.21 13.76
C GLN A 137 9.59 10.58 15.15
N SER A 138 10.26 11.46 15.88
CA SER A 138 9.87 11.91 17.21
C SER A 138 10.53 13.24 17.59
N PHE A 139 9.87 14.02 18.44
CA PHE A 139 10.42 15.21 19.10
C PHE A 139 10.94 14.91 20.51
N GLU A 140 11.13 13.64 20.86
CA GLU A 140 11.65 13.22 22.15
C GLU A 140 13.02 12.55 22.05
N ARG A 141 13.99 13.06 22.79
CA ARG A 141 15.37 12.53 22.82
C ARG A 141 15.42 11.03 23.15
N VAL A 142 14.62 10.60 24.13
CA VAL A 142 14.60 9.19 24.59
C VAL A 142 14.08 8.28 23.49
N ALA A 143 13.03 8.70 22.78
CA ALA A 143 12.47 7.94 21.66
C ALA A 143 13.46 7.87 20.48
N LEU A 144 14.08 8.98 20.10
CA LEU A 144 15.10 9.00 19.05
C LEU A 144 16.27 8.06 19.36
N SER A 145 16.73 8.04 20.62
CA SER A 145 17.76 7.11 21.08
C SER A 145 17.30 5.65 20.98
N ALA A 146 16.08 5.32 21.40
CA ALA A 146 15.53 3.96 21.32
C ALA A 146 15.33 3.49 19.86
N LEU A 147 15.03 4.41 18.95
CA LEU A 147 14.91 4.16 17.52
C LEU A 147 16.27 4.05 16.80
N HIS A 148 17.39 4.30 17.51
CA HIS A 148 18.74 4.43 16.95
C HIS A 148 18.81 5.49 15.83
N ARG A 149 18.17 6.64 16.04
CA ARG A 149 18.31 7.80 15.15
C ARG A 149 19.62 8.53 15.44
N ASP A 150 20.24 9.05 14.39
CA ASP A 150 21.54 9.75 14.41
C ASP A 150 21.38 11.28 14.39
N HIS A 151 20.18 11.79 14.69
CA HIS A 151 19.85 13.21 14.80
C HIS A 151 19.22 13.52 16.16
N THR A 152 19.38 14.76 16.60
CA THR A 152 18.76 15.33 17.81
C THR A 152 17.46 16.07 17.47
N VAL A 153 16.64 16.35 18.48
CA VAL A 153 15.41 17.15 18.33
C VAL A 153 15.73 18.52 17.74
N THR A 154 16.79 19.18 18.22
CA THR A 154 17.21 20.50 17.73
C THR A 154 17.60 20.46 16.25
N GLU A 155 18.33 19.44 15.82
CA GLU A 155 18.68 19.26 14.40
C GLU A 155 17.44 18.99 13.54
N ALA A 156 16.47 18.22 14.04
CA ALA A 156 15.20 17.99 13.36
C ALA A 156 14.40 19.29 13.17
N VAL A 157 14.25 20.09 14.23
CA VAL A 157 13.57 21.39 14.19
C VAL A 157 14.25 22.32 13.20
N HIS A 158 15.58 22.46 13.30
CA HIS A 158 16.34 23.31 12.39
C HIS A 158 16.22 22.86 10.92
N CYS A 159 16.29 21.55 10.67
CA CYS A 159 16.11 20.98 9.34
C CYS A 159 14.74 21.34 8.75
N LEU A 160 13.66 21.19 9.53
CA LEU A 160 12.31 21.58 9.10
C LEU A 160 12.20 23.08 8.79
N GLU A 161 12.74 23.95 9.64
CA GLU A 161 12.74 25.40 9.43
C GLU A 161 13.44 25.80 8.13
N VAL A 162 14.62 25.22 7.88
CA VAL A 162 15.38 25.46 6.65
C VAL A 162 14.60 24.95 5.43
N ALA A 163 14.08 23.72 5.50
CA ALA A 163 13.33 23.11 4.42
C ALA A 163 12.09 23.93 4.05
N ARG A 164 11.31 24.39 5.04
CA ARG A 164 10.11 25.22 4.84
C ARG A 164 10.43 26.56 4.17
N ARG A 165 11.55 27.17 4.53
CA ARG A 165 12.01 28.41 3.90
C ARG A 165 12.45 28.20 2.45
N LEU A 166 13.03 27.05 2.11
CA LEU A 166 13.49 26.73 0.76
C LEU A 166 12.36 26.22 -0.16
N LEU A 167 11.40 25.46 0.39
CA LEU A 167 10.31 24.81 -0.34
C LEU A 167 8.97 25.00 0.41
N PRO A 168 8.44 26.22 0.46
CA PRO A 168 7.17 26.50 1.16
C PRO A 168 5.99 25.75 0.50
N GLY A 169 5.12 25.20 1.33
CA GLY A 169 4.00 24.30 0.98
C GLY A 169 4.42 22.93 0.44
N ARG A 170 5.68 22.54 0.58
CA ARG A 170 6.28 21.38 -0.11
C ARG A 170 7.16 20.50 0.79
N VAL A 171 7.01 20.62 2.10
CA VAL A 171 7.73 19.80 3.08
C VAL A 171 6.75 18.91 3.85
N SER A 172 7.01 17.60 3.84
CA SER A 172 6.37 16.63 4.73
C SER A 172 7.19 16.44 6.00
N LEU A 173 6.50 16.48 7.14
CA LEU A 173 7.02 16.11 8.44
C LEU A 173 6.55 14.70 8.78
N ASP A 174 7.47 13.74 8.87
CA ASP A 174 7.12 12.33 9.06
C ASP A 174 7.40 11.90 10.50
N LEU A 175 6.37 11.37 11.18
CA LEU A 175 6.42 10.90 12.57
C LEU A 175 6.05 9.42 12.70
N LEU A 176 6.59 8.78 13.72
CA LEU A 176 6.18 7.46 14.16
C LEU A 176 5.36 7.56 15.44
N PHE A 177 4.23 6.88 15.51
CA PHE A 177 3.47 6.66 16.75
C PHE A 177 3.49 5.18 17.13
N ALA A 178 2.84 4.81 18.24
CA ALA A 178 2.90 3.46 18.80
C ALA A 178 4.32 2.98 19.16
N ARG A 179 5.20 3.92 19.54
CA ARG A 179 6.60 3.62 19.84
C ARG A 179 6.75 3.04 21.26
N PRO A 180 7.84 2.31 21.56
CA PRO A 180 8.11 1.84 22.91
C PRO A 180 7.99 2.91 24.01
N GLY A 181 7.14 2.66 25.01
CA GLY A 181 6.92 3.56 26.15
C GLY A 181 6.26 4.90 25.81
N GLN A 182 5.69 5.05 24.60
CA GLN A 182 4.89 6.21 24.23
C GLN A 182 3.52 6.12 24.90
N THR A 183 3.07 7.22 25.51
CA THR A 183 1.71 7.35 26.05
C THR A 183 0.88 8.27 25.17
N LEU A 184 -0.44 8.22 25.31
CA LEU A 184 -1.35 9.09 24.57
C LEU A 184 -1.06 10.57 24.81
N GLU A 185 -0.83 10.98 26.07
CA GLU A 185 -0.59 12.38 26.42
C GLU A 185 0.73 12.89 25.83
N ARG A 186 1.75 12.03 25.73
CA ARG A 186 3.02 12.38 25.08
C ARG A 186 2.85 12.49 23.58
N TRP A 187 2.04 11.62 22.99
CA TRP A 187 1.75 11.65 21.58
C TRP A 187 1.00 12.93 21.17
N GLU A 188 -0.02 13.33 21.93
CA GLU A 188 -0.74 14.59 21.71
C GLU A 188 0.19 15.81 21.78
N LYS A 189 1.12 15.83 22.74
CA LYS A 189 2.13 16.90 22.84
C LYS A 189 3.05 16.96 21.61
N GLU A 190 3.50 15.82 21.11
CA GLU A 190 4.30 15.77 19.89
C GLU A 190 3.51 16.22 18.66
N LEU A 191 2.22 15.88 18.57
CA LEU A 191 1.34 16.34 17.50
C LEU A 191 1.13 17.85 17.53
N GLN A 192 0.94 18.44 18.71
CA GLN A 192 0.87 19.89 18.87
C GLN A 192 2.18 20.57 18.43
N MET A 193 3.32 20.00 18.79
CA MET A 193 4.62 20.49 18.32
C MET A 193 4.76 20.33 16.80
N ALA A 194 4.29 19.21 16.24
CA ALA A 194 4.29 18.98 14.80
C ALA A 194 3.47 20.03 14.06
N LEU A 195 2.29 20.42 14.55
CA LEU A 195 1.46 21.47 13.93
C LEU A 195 2.12 22.85 13.90
N GLN A 196 2.97 23.15 14.89
CA GLN A 196 3.73 24.40 14.92
C GLN A 196 4.91 24.39 13.94
N LEU A 197 5.51 23.21 13.74
CA LEU A 197 6.73 23.04 12.97
C LEU A 197 6.49 22.59 11.53
N CYS A 198 5.35 21.97 11.24
CA CYS A 198 5.00 21.52 9.90
C CYS A 198 4.75 22.71 8.98
N ASP A 199 4.76 22.38 7.70
CA ASP A 199 4.29 23.27 6.65
C ASP A 199 2.81 22.93 6.39
N ASP A 200 2.52 22.38 5.22
CA ASP A 200 1.20 21.96 4.78
C ASP A 200 1.03 20.44 4.73
N HIS A 201 1.96 19.65 5.27
CA HIS A 201 1.90 18.19 5.20
C HIS A 201 2.53 17.47 6.39
N ILE A 202 1.81 16.49 6.93
CA ILE A 202 2.26 15.60 8.02
C ILE A 202 1.98 14.16 7.59
N ALA A 203 2.98 13.28 7.76
CA ALA A 203 2.84 11.84 7.60
C ALA A 203 2.99 11.15 8.97
N LEU A 204 2.03 10.30 9.31
CA LEU A 204 1.96 9.54 10.55
C LEU A 204 2.03 8.05 10.23
N TYR A 205 3.11 7.42 10.68
CA TYR A 205 3.30 5.99 10.52
C TYR A 205 3.18 5.29 11.86
N GLN A 206 2.39 4.23 11.90
CA GLN A 206 2.37 3.33 13.04
C GLN A 206 3.69 2.56 13.06
N LEU A 207 4.32 2.47 14.22
CA LEU A 207 5.51 1.64 14.36
C LEU A 207 5.10 0.15 14.37
N THR A 208 5.45 -0.56 13.30
CA THR A 208 5.26 -2.01 13.20
C THR A 208 6.52 -2.75 13.67
N VAL A 209 6.34 -3.81 14.46
CA VAL A 209 7.44 -4.65 14.95
C VAL A 209 7.75 -5.73 13.92
N GLU A 210 8.66 -5.40 13.00
CA GLU A 210 9.01 -6.26 11.88
C GLU A 210 10.05 -7.34 12.23
N ALA A 211 9.81 -8.57 11.80
CA ALA A 211 10.75 -9.69 11.99
C ALA A 211 12.13 -9.37 11.41
N GLY A 212 13.19 -9.81 12.09
CA GLY A 212 14.58 -9.56 11.69
C GLY A 212 15.15 -8.20 12.11
N THR A 213 14.35 -7.33 12.74
CA THR A 213 14.82 -6.05 13.26
C THR A 213 15.36 -6.15 14.71
N PRO A 214 16.27 -5.25 15.13
CA PRO A 214 16.68 -5.15 16.53
C PRO A 214 15.49 -4.95 17.49
N LEU A 215 14.49 -4.16 17.09
CA LEU A 215 13.29 -3.93 17.89
C LEU A 215 12.49 -5.21 18.09
N HIS A 216 12.26 -6.00 17.03
CA HIS A 216 11.59 -7.29 17.15
C HIS A 216 12.28 -8.22 18.13
N LYS A 217 13.62 -8.29 18.12
CA LYS A 217 14.37 -9.08 19.11
C LYS A 217 14.15 -8.58 20.54
N ASN A 218 14.08 -7.26 20.75
CA ASN A 218 13.88 -6.70 22.08
C ASN A 218 12.45 -6.92 22.59
N VAL A 219 11.44 -6.80 21.70
CA VAL A 219 10.04 -7.07 22.02
C VAL A 219 9.82 -8.55 22.31
N SER A 220 10.33 -9.44 21.45
CA SER A 220 10.16 -10.89 21.63
C SER A 220 10.86 -11.45 22.86
N THR A 221 11.87 -10.75 23.38
CA THR A 221 12.57 -11.11 24.63
C THR A 221 12.05 -10.37 25.86
N GLY A 222 10.96 -9.60 25.72
CA GLY A 222 10.35 -8.84 26.82
C GLY A 222 11.21 -7.69 27.35
N LYS A 223 12.27 -7.30 26.63
CA LYS A 223 13.14 -6.17 27.01
C LYS A 223 12.46 -4.82 26.80
N VAL A 224 11.56 -4.75 25.84
CA VAL A 224 10.87 -3.54 25.43
C VAL A 224 9.41 -3.90 25.14
N ASN A 225 8.48 -3.11 25.67
CA ASN A 225 7.07 -3.23 25.34
C ASN A 225 6.67 -2.13 24.36
N VAL A 226 5.81 -2.47 23.40
CA VAL A 226 5.11 -1.54 22.54
C VAL A 226 3.66 -1.42 23.01
N PRO A 227 2.96 -0.31 22.71
CA PRO A 227 1.56 -0.15 23.08
C PRO A 227 0.68 -1.29 22.55
N GLY A 228 -0.38 -1.63 23.28
CA GLY A 228 -1.37 -2.63 22.86
C GLY A 228 -2.23 -2.16 21.69
N ILE A 229 -3.00 -3.05 21.05
CA ILE A 229 -3.83 -2.69 19.87
C ILE A 229 -4.82 -1.57 20.19
N GLU A 230 -5.48 -1.62 21.35
CA GLU A 230 -6.40 -0.56 21.80
C GLU A 230 -5.68 0.78 21.98
N GLU A 231 -4.53 0.80 22.65
CA GLU A 231 -3.74 2.03 22.84
C GLU A 231 -3.25 2.61 21.51
N GLN A 232 -2.91 1.74 20.54
CA GLN A 232 -2.53 2.18 19.19
C GLN A 232 -3.71 2.80 18.44
N ALA A 233 -4.92 2.24 18.61
CA ALA A 233 -6.14 2.80 18.06
C ALA A 233 -6.43 4.17 18.68
N ASP A 234 -6.37 4.30 20.01
CA ASP A 234 -6.55 5.57 20.73
C ASP A 234 -5.56 6.64 20.25
N MET A 235 -4.28 6.28 20.11
CA MET A 235 -3.24 7.19 19.59
C MET A 235 -3.54 7.66 18.17
N TYR A 236 -4.02 6.77 17.31
CA TYR A 236 -4.35 7.11 15.94
C TYR A 236 -5.61 7.97 15.84
N GLU A 237 -6.66 7.65 16.61
CA GLU A 237 -7.89 8.44 16.68
C GLU A 237 -7.64 9.86 17.22
N ALA A 238 -6.82 9.98 18.28
CA ALA A 238 -6.40 11.28 18.80
C ALA A 238 -5.65 12.09 17.73
N ALA A 239 -4.77 11.44 16.94
CA ALA A 239 -4.07 12.10 15.85
C ALA A 239 -5.01 12.58 14.74
N VAL A 240 -5.95 11.75 14.31
CA VAL A 240 -6.96 12.11 13.31
C VAL A 240 -7.78 13.29 13.82
N SER A 241 -8.32 13.21 15.03
CA SER A 241 -9.14 14.27 15.65
C SER A 241 -8.38 15.60 15.73
N LEU A 242 -7.17 15.59 16.28
CA LEU A 242 -6.36 16.80 16.46
C LEU A 242 -5.94 17.41 15.13
N LEU A 243 -5.47 16.61 14.16
CA LEU A 243 -5.00 17.12 12.87
C LEU A 243 -6.16 17.62 12.00
N THR A 244 -7.28 16.90 11.94
CA THR A 244 -8.45 17.34 11.15
C THR A 244 -9.21 18.50 11.80
N GLY A 245 -9.13 18.65 13.12
CA GLY A 245 -9.63 19.83 13.84
C GLY A 245 -8.75 21.07 13.65
N SER A 246 -7.54 20.91 13.11
CA SER A 246 -6.63 22.03 12.83
C SER A 246 -6.95 22.70 11.50
N GLU A 247 -6.84 24.03 11.47
CA GLU A 247 -7.29 24.83 10.32
C GLU A 247 -6.67 24.37 8.98
N GLY A 248 -7.54 23.99 8.05
CA GLY A 248 -7.17 23.63 6.68
C GLY A 248 -6.60 22.22 6.50
N PHE A 249 -6.28 21.48 7.58
CA PHE A 249 -5.77 20.12 7.48
C PHE A 249 -6.90 19.13 7.17
N SER A 250 -6.61 18.22 6.24
CA SER A 250 -7.50 17.13 5.89
C SER A 250 -6.69 15.85 5.72
N ARG A 251 -7.23 14.74 6.22
CA ARG A 251 -6.72 13.41 5.91
C ARG A 251 -7.09 13.06 4.47
N TYR A 252 -6.13 12.63 3.66
CA TYR A 252 -6.41 12.24 2.27
C TYR A 252 -6.18 10.75 2.03
N GLU A 253 -5.35 10.12 2.85
CA GLU A 253 -5.21 8.67 2.97
C GLU A 253 -4.76 8.29 4.39
N VAL A 254 -4.57 7.00 4.65
CA VAL A 254 -4.42 6.44 6.00
C VAL A 254 -3.27 7.04 6.83
N ALA A 255 -2.19 7.51 6.21
CA ALA A 255 -1.03 8.02 6.94
C ALA A 255 -0.86 9.55 6.88
N ASN A 256 -1.46 10.23 5.90
CA ASN A 256 -1.04 11.54 5.45
C ASN A 256 -2.17 12.55 5.50
N PHE A 257 -1.79 13.71 6.04
CA PHE A 257 -2.64 14.86 6.29
C PHE A 257 -2.02 16.04 5.58
N SER A 258 -2.84 16.87 4.95
CA SER A 258 -2.35 18.07 4.28
C SER A 258 -3.27 19.26 4.43
N ARG A 259 -2.68 20.47 4.44
CA ARG A 259 -3.39 21.71 4.24
C ARG A 259 -3.70 21.88 2.76
N GLY A 260 -4.94 21.58 2.40
CA GLY A 260 -5.41 21.63 1.01
C GLY A 260 -4.84 20.56 0.08
N VAL A 261 -5.33 20.56 -1.16
CA VAL A 261 -5.06 19.51 -2.16
C VAL A 261 -3.71 19.63 -2.84
N VAL A 262 -3.12 20.83 -2.83
CA VAL A 262 -1.86 21.13 -3.53
C VAL A 262 -0.65 20.53 -2.81
N SER A 263 -0.76 20.28 -1.50
CA SER A 263 0.32 19.75 -0.66
C SER A 263 0.25 18.22 -0.50
N GLN A 264 -0.80 17.59 -1.04
CA GLN A 264 -0.93 16.12 -1.10
C GLN A 264 0.14 15.52 -2.01
N SER A 265 0.79 14.44 -1.58
CA SER A 265 1.75 13.75 -2.46
C SER A 265 1.04 13.08 -3.63
N VAL A 266 1.40 13.51 -4.84
CA VAL A 266 0.99 12.89 -6.11
C VAL A 266 1.50 11.45 -6.18
N HIS A 267 2.73 11.23 -5.73
CA HIS A 267 3.36 9.91 -5.74
C HIS A 267 2.62 8.91 -4.84
N ASN A 268 2.35 9.27 -3.59
CA ASN A 268 1.62 8.39 -2.66
C ASN A 268 0.21 8.08 -3.16
N LYS A 269 -0.50 9.08 -3.69
CA LYS A 269 -1.84 8.89 -4.27
C LYS A 269 -1.86 7.91 -5.43
N ASN A 270 -0.79 7.85 -6.21
CA ASN A 270 -0.69 6.88 -7.30
C ASN A 270 -0.65 5.44 -6.78
N TYR A 271 0.08 5.16 -5.68
CA TYR A 271 0.06 3.83 -5.05
C TYR A 271 -1.35 3.42 -4.60
N TRP A 272 -2.07 4.36 -3.96
CA TRP A 272 -3.43 4.12 -3.46
C TRP A 272 -4.49 4.00 -4.55
N ALA A 273 -4.21 4.53 -5.73
CA ALA A 273 -5.07 4.40 -6.91
C ALA A 273 -4.82 3.10 -7.68
N ALA A 274 -4.04 2.16 -7.14
CA ALA A 274 -3.49 1.00 -7.85
C ALA A 274 -2.82 1.43 -9.17
N GLY A 275 -2.12 2.56 -9.16
CA GLY A 275 -1.42 3.14 -10.30
C GLY A 275 -0.26 2.30 -10.83
N GLN A 276 0.14 2.56 -12.07
CA GLN A 276 1.44 2.05 -12.53
C GLN A 276 2.56 2.83 -11.86
N TYR A 277 3.63 2.12 -11.50
CA TYR A 277 4.87 2.75 -11.08
C TYR A 277 6.07 1.88 -11.47
N VAL A 278 7.16 2.54 -11.83
CA VAL A 278 8.44 1.92 -12.14
C VAL A 278 9.36 2.09 -10.93
N GLY A 279 9.77 0.98 -10.32
CA GLY A 279 10.79 0.94 -9.28
C GLY A 279 12.15 0.60 -9.86
N VAL A 280 13.15 1.34 -9.45
CA VAL A 280 14.55 1.21 -9.89
C VAL A 280 15.43 1.10 -8.66
N GLY A 281 16.47 0.27 -8.73
CA GLY A 281 17.40 0.06 -7.63
C GLY A 281 17.16 -1.24 -6.85
N PRO A 282 18.05 -1.55 -5.89
CA PRO A 282 18.01 -2.81 -5.16
C PRO A 282 16.73 -2.95 -4.33
N GLY A 283 16.03 -4.08 -4.48
CA GLY A 283 14.79 -4.36 -3.75
C GLY A 283 13.59 -3.50 -4.15
N ALA A 284 13.73 -2.65 -5.17
CA ALA A 284 12.62 -1.85 -5.66
C ALA A 284 11.50 -2.72 -6.24
N HIS A 285 10.25 -2.31 -5.99
CA HIS A 285 9.06 -2.92 -6.57
C HIS A 285 8.55 -2.08 -7.74
N SER A 286 7.91 -2.73 -8.72
CA SER A 286 7.22 -2.05 -9.82
C SER A 286 5.84 -2.64 -10.04
N ARG A 287 4.90 -1.81 -10.49
CA ARG A 287 3.64 -2.23 -11.13
C ARG A 287 3.61 -1.66 -12.54
N ILE A 288 3.80 -2.51 -13.55
CA ILE A 288 3.90 -2.04 -14.94
C ILE A 288 2.98 -2.82 -15.87
N VAL A 289 2.50 -2.14 -16.90
CA VAL A 289 1.86 -2.76 -18.06
C VAL A 289 2.93 -2.88 -19.15
N PRO A 290 3.44 -4.10 -19.43
CA PRO A 290 4.54 -4.30 -20.37
C PRO A 290 4.09 -4.09 -21.83
N ARG A 291 4.97 -3.56 -22.71
CA ARG A 291 4.68 -3.37 -24.16
C ARG A 291 4.58 -4.67 -24.92
N THR A 292 5.45 -5.62 -24.60
CA THR A 292 5.42 -6.96 -25.16
C THR A 292 4.78 -7.86 -24.12
N VAL A 293 3.57 -8.32 -24.37
CA VAL A 293 3.07 -9.55 -23.75
C VAL A 293 3.47 -10.66 -24.71
N PRO A 294 4.54 -11.44 -24.49
CA PRO A 294 4.73 -12.65 -25.28
C PRO A 294 3.60 -13.59 -24.85
N GLN A 295 2.58 -13.73 -25.68
CA GLN A 295 1.45 -14.61 -25.43
C GLN A 295 1.89 -16.10 -25.34
N ALA A 296 3.13 -16.40 -25.72
CA ALA A 296 3.73 -17.74 -25.75
C ALA A 296 4.49 -18.16 -24.48
N SER A 297 4.78 -17.27 -23.53
CA SER A 297 5.51 -17.64 -22.29
C SER A 297 4.59 -17.94 -21.09
N TRP A 298 3.28 -17.81 -21.25
CA TRP A 298 2.33 -17.95 -20.13
C TRP A 298 1.94 -19.40 -19.80
N THR A 299 2.17 -20.36 -20.69
CA THR A 299 1.76 -21.76 -20.46
C THR A 299 2.67 -22.51 -19.48
N ARG A 300 3.85 -21.99 -19.12
CA ARG A 300 4.80 -22.71 -18.25
C ARG A 300 4.85 -22.21 -16.80
N TYR A 301 4.06 -21.19 -16.44
CA TYR A 301 4.07 -20.62 -15.07
C TYR A 301 2.73 -20.71 -14.33
N SER A 302 1.60 -20.90 -15.02
CA SER A 302 0.30 -21.11 -14.36
C SER A 302 0.20 -22.44 -13.61
N GLU A 303 1.04 -23.44 -13.93
CA GLU A 303 1.00 -24.75 -13.27
C GLU A 303 1.75 -24.79 -11.92
N ASN A 304 2.68 -23.86 -11.67
CA ASN A 304 3.38 -23.78 -10.39
C ASN A 304 2.67 -22.92 -9.34
N TYR A 305 1.77 -22.00 -9.74
CA TYR A 305 1.04 -21.16 -8.79
C TYR A 305 -0.09 -21.92 -8.10
N THR A 306 -0.80 -22.81 -8.82
CA THR A 306 -1.82 -23.69 -8.23
C THR A 306 -1.20 -24.60 -7.16
N ARG A 307 0.01 -25.09 -7.40
CA ARG A 307 0.72 -25.99 -6.48
C ARG A 307 1.24 -25.32 -5.21
N CYS A 308 1.50 -24.00 -5.23
CA CYS A 308 1.81 -23.23 -4.01
C CYS A 308 0.56 -22.75 -3.26
N LYS A 309 -0.57 -22.53 -3.97
CA LYS A 309 -1.83 -22.13 -3.35
C LYS A 309 -2.45 -23.29 -2.55
N ASP A 310 -2.33 -24.52 -3.05
CA ASP A 310 -2.83 -25.71 -2.36
C ASP A 310 -1.98 -26.04 -1.11
N TYR A 311 -0.67 -25.80 -1.13
CA TYR A 311 0.21 -26.01 0.03
C TYR A 311 -0.10 -25.08 1.22
N LEU A 312 -0.52 -23.84 0.95
CA LEU A 312 -0.92 -22.88 2.00
C LEU A 312 -2.34 -23.13 2.54
N ILE A 313 -3.19 -23.81 1.77
CA ILE A 313 -4.54 -24.18 2.19
C ILE A 313 -4.52 -25.49 3.00
N GLU A 314 -3.65 -26.45 2.66
CA GLU A 314 -3.51 -27.71 3.41
C GLU A 314 -2.78 -27.54 4.74
N THR A 315 -1.81 -26.63 4.85
CA THR A 315 -1.17 -26.32 6.15
C THR A 315 -2.06 -25.52 7.11
N ALA A 316 -3.14 -24.92 6.61
CA ALA A 316 -4.14 -24.20 7.42
C ALA A 316 -5.28 -25.10 7.92
N LYS A 317 -5.36 -26.36 7.46
CA LYS A 317 -6.34 -27.36 7.93
C LYS A 317 -5.58 -28.47 8.63
N GLY A 318 -5.29 -28.30 9.91
CA GLY A 318 -4.68 -29.36 10.71
C GLY A 318 -5.48 -30.67 10.60
N SER A 319 -4.92 -31.65 9.88
CA SER A 319 -5.38 -33.03 9.90
C SER A 319 -4.17 -33.95 9.82
N ASP A 320 -3.91 -34.62 10.94
CA ASP A 320 -3.09 -35.83 11.02
C ASP A 320 -3.65 -36.88 10.04
N HIS A 321 -2.91 -37.19 8.97
CA HIS A 321 -3.05 -38.48 8.29
C HIS A 321 -1.68 -38.98 7.81
N SER A 322 -1.18 -39.97 8.54
CA SER A 322 -0.20 -40.96 8.11
C SER A 322 -0.74 -41.76 6.90
N GLY A 323 0.10 -42.00 5.89
CA GLY A 323 -0.09 -43.11 4.93
C GLY A 323 -0.01 -42.74 3.45
N ASP A 324 1.11 -43.12 2.83
CA ASP A 324 1.31 -43.53 1.43
C ASP A 324 0.31 -43.06 0.36
N PHE A 325 0.73 -42.15 -0.53
CA PHE A 325 0.37 -42.16 -1.95
C PHE A 325 1.40 -41.37 -2.78
N LEU A 326 2.34 -42.09 -3.41
CA LEU A 326 3.20 -41.61 -4.50
C LEU A 326 2.58 -42.05 -5.84
N PRO A 327 2.37 -41.14 -6.81
CA PRO A 327 2.36 -41.53 -8.22
C PRO A 327 3.71 -41.21 -8.85
N SER A 328 4.45 -42.28 -9.11
CA SER A 328 5.59 -42.34 -10.02
C SER A 328 5.16 -41.98 -11.46
N SER A 329 5.65 -40.86 -11.99
CA SER A 329 6.00 -40.61 -13.41
C SER A 329 6.13 -39.11 -13.66
N ILE A 330 7.33 -38.58 -13.40
CA ILE A 330 7.76 -37.27 -13.90
C ILE A 330 8.69 -37.58 -15.06
N ASP A 331 8.22 -37.40 -16.29
CA ASP A 331 9.07 -37.33 -17.47
C ASP A 331 9.38 -35.85 -17.73
N CYS A 332 10.49 -35.40 -17.16
CA CYS A 332 11.10 -34.11 -17.46
C CYS A 332 12.13 -34.33 -18.57
N THR A 333 11.74 -34.12 -19.83
CA THR A 333 12.70 -33.98 -20.92
C THR A 333 12.44 -32.65 -21.64
N GLY A 334 13.42 -31.75 -21.59
CA GLY A 334 13.38 -30.46 -22.27
C GLY A 334 14.15 -29.34 -21.54
N ASP A 335 15.47 -29.45 -21.62
CA ASP A 335 16.52 -28.42 -21.46
C ASP A 335 16.77 -27.82 -20.08
N CYS A 336 17.16 -28.71 -19.16
CA CYS A 336 18.20 -28.44 -18.18
C CYS A 336 19.23 -29.57 -18.34
N ASP A 337 20.27 -29.41 -19.15
CA ASP A 337 21.51 -30.23 -19.04
C ASP A 337 22.59 -29.64 -19.96
N ASP A 338 23.33 -28.66 -19.43
CA ASP A 338 24.70 -28.36 -19.87
C ASP A 338 25.57 -27.96 -18.65
N TYR A 339 25.34 -28.66 -17.54
CA TYR A 339 26.22 -28.65 -16.38
C TYR A 339 26.37 -30.11 -15.94
N PHE A 340 27.51 -30.71 -16.31
CA PHE A 340 28.02 -32.04 -15.95
C PHE A 340 27.63 -33.23 -16.84
N ALA A 341 28.48 -33.51 -17.84
CA ALA A 341 28.78 -34.88 -18.25
C ALA A 341 30.25 -35.02 -18.69
N SER A 342 31.17 -35.08 -17.72
CA SER A 342 32.40 -35.88 -17.89
C SER A 342 32.07 -37.32 -17.51
N SER A 343 31.93 -38.20 -18.50
CA SER A 343 32.25 -39.65 -18.47
C SER A 343 31.46 -40.41 -19.54
N VAL A 344 32.16 -40.78 -20.61
CA VAL A 344 32.03 -42.05 -21.37
C VAL A 344 30.72 -42.35 -22.11
N GLY A 345 30.83 -42.39 -23.45
CA GLY A 345 30.39 -43.58 -24.20
C GLY A 345 29.26 -43.42 -25.23
N GLN A 346 29.64 -43.04 -26.46
CA GLN A 346 29.12 -43.51 -27.76
C GLN A 346 27.61 -43.88 -27.87
N SER A 347 26.85 -43.22 -28.76
CA SER A 347 26.77 -43.53 -30.19
C SER A 347 25.58 -42.85 -30.92
N LYS A 348 25.93 -42.28 -32.09
CA LYS A 348 25.24 -42.23 -33.40
C LYS A 348 23.82 -41.63 -33.59
N MET A 349 23.84 -40.59 -34.45
CA MET A 349 23.02 -40.34 -35.67
C MET A 349 21.53 -39.98 -35.47
N ALA A 350 20.90 -39.02 -36.18
CA ALA A 350 21.17 -38.43 -37.50
C ALA A 350 20.52 -37.03 -37.66
N GLU A 351 21.08 -36.21 -38.56
CA GLU A 351 20.41 -35.03 -39.17
C GLU A 351 19.42 -35.46 -40.28
N PRO A 352 18.51 -34.57 -40.76
CA PRO A 352 18.87 -33.79 -41.96
C PRO A 352 18.29 -32.35 -42.10
N LYS A 353 19.18 -31.44 -42.52
CA LYS A 353 19.15 -30.53 -43.70
C LYS A 353 18.17 -29.34 -43.86
N GLU A 354 18.84 -28.24 -44.24
CA GLU A 354 18.48 -26.90 -44.73
C GLU A 354 17.48 -26.81 -45.91
N SER A 355 16.81 -25.65 -46.05
CA SER A 355 16.90 -24.81 -47.27
C SER A 355 16.19 -23.44 -47.19
N ASN A 356 16.98 -22.38 -47.46
CA ASN A 356 16.76 -21.20 -48.33
C ASN A 356 15.59 -20.18 -48.16
N LEU A 357 16.03 -18.94 -47.83
CA LEU A 357 15.88 -17.65 -48.56
C LEU A 357 14.50 -17.01 -48.84
N ALA A 358 14.39 -15.80 -48.28
CA ALA A 358 14.01 -14.51 -48.89
C ALA A 358 12.54 -14.09 -49.12
N ASP A 359 12.31 -12.84 -48.71
CA ASP A 359 11.31 -11.83 -49.09
C ASP A 359 9.82 -11.93 -48.69
N GLY A 360 9.37 -10.82 -48.09
CA GLY A 360 8.14 -10.15 -48.51
C GLY A 360 6.85 -10.50 -47.75
N HIS A 361 6.39 -9.53 -46.95
CA HIS A 361 5.00 -9.40 -46.44
C HIS A 361 4.56 -10.40 -45.36
N LEU A 362 4.74 -10.03 -44.10
CA LEU A 362 3.94 -10.56 -42.99
C LEU A 362 2.49 -10.09 -43.16
N LYS A 363 1.67 -10.95 -43.76
CA LYS A 363 0.21 -10.85 -43.70
C LYS A 363 -0.24 -10.93 -42.25
N GLU A 364 -0.90 -9.87 -41.78
CA GLU A 364 -1.70 -9.88 -40.57
C GLU A 364 -2.78 -10.98 -40.66
N ASN A 365 -2.60 -12.06 -39.89
CA ASN A 365 -3.67 -13.03 -39.66
C ASN A 365 -4.38 -12.70 -38.34
N CYS A 366 -5.36 -11.79 -38.39
CA CYS A 366 -6.40 -11.69 -37.39
C CYS A 366 -7.37 -12.88 -37.54
N TYR A 367 -7.24 -13.90 -36.69
CA TYR A 367 -8.31 -14.88 -36.52
C TYR A 367 -9.31 -14.36 -35.49
N LEU A 368 -10.39 -13.72 -35.97
CA LEU A 368 -11.62 -13.57 -35.21
C LEU A 368 -12.38 -14.90 -35.27
N THR A 369 -12.27 -15.72 -34.22
CA THR A 369 -13.18 -16.86 -34.03
C THR A 369 -14.46 -16.39 -33.35
N THR A 370 -15.50 -16.19 -34.16
CA THR A 370 -16.87 -16.06 -33.65
C THR A 370 -17.40 -17.44 -33.27
N THR A 371 -17.39 -17.77 -31.99
CA THR A 371 -18.21 -18.85 -31.46
C THR A 371 -19.39 -18.24 -30.71
N LYS A 372 -20.60 -18.43 -31.25
CA LYS A 372 -21.86 -18.31 -30.50
C LYS A 372 -21.77 -19.27 -29.32
N ASN A 373 -21.42 -18.76 -28.13
CA ASN A 373 -21.68 -19.28 -26.79
C ASN A 373 -20.75 -18.54 -25.80
N ASN A 374 -21.25 -18.28 -24.58
CA ASN A 374 -20.69 -17.48 -23.47
C ASN A 374 -19.23 -17.76 -22.99
N ASN A 375 -18.39 -18.44 -23.76
CA ASN A 375 -16.99 -18.74 -23.43
C ASN A 375 -15.99 -17.61 -23.76
N MET A 376 -16.40 -16.54 -24.45
CA MET A 376 -15.51 -15.43 -24.78
C MET A 376 -15.26 -14.48 -23.58
N LEU A 377 -16.25 -14.30 -22.71
CA LEU A 377 -16.13 -13.47 -21.49
C LEU A 377 -15.16 -14.10 -20.48
N LYS A 378 -15.26 -15.41 -20.26
CA LYS A 378 -14.36 -16.17 -19.35
C LYS A 378 -12.88 -16.18 -19.77
N ARG A 379 -12.56 -15.99 -21.06
CA ARG A 379 -11.17 -15.91 -21.53
C ARG A 379 -10.53 -14.54 -21.31
N THR A 380 -11.32 -13.48 -21.11
CA THR A 380 -10.80 -12.11 -20.97
C THR A 380 -10.47 -11.71 -19.53
N THR A 381 -11.01 -12.38 -18.52
CA THR A 381 -10.72 -12.11 -17.09
C THR A 381 -9.35 -12.63 -16.67
N ASN A 382 -8.97 -13.82 -17.14
CA ASN A 382 -7.70 -14.48 -16.82
C ASN A 382 -6.49 -14.01 -17.63
N ALA A 383 -6.67 -13.04 -18.54
CA ALA A 383 -5.56 -12.44 -19.24
C ALA A 383 -4.73 -11.60 -18.25
N ILE A 384 -3.41 -11.82 -18.24
CA ILE A 384 -2.48 -10.96 -17.50
C ILE A 384 -2.47 -9.58 -18.17
N ILE A 385 -2.86 -8.55 -17.44
CA ILE A 385 -2.95 -7.17 -17.92
C ILE A 385 -1.89 -6.24 -17.30
N ARG A 386 -1.24 -6.68 -16.23
CA ARG A 386 -0.20 -5.93 -15.50
C ARG A 386 0.77 -6.91 -14.86
N GLU A 387 1.98 -6.46 -14.56
CA GLU A 387 2.98 -7.22 -13.84
C GLU A 387 3.41 -6.48 -12.58
N GLU A 388 3.52 -7.22 -11.48
CA GLU A 388 4.32 -6.83 -10.33
C GLU A 388 5.74 -7.36 -10.53
N ARG A 389 6.75 -6.52 -10.30
CA ARG A 389 8.15 -6.89 -10.42
C ARG A 389 8.91 -6.53 -9.16
N ILE A 390 9.83 -7.40 -8.76
CA ILE A 390 10.67 -7.22 -7.57
C ILE A 390 12.13 -7.35 -7.97
N ASN A 391 12.90 -6.30 -7.70
CA ASN A 391 14.33 -6.28 -7.96
C ASN A 391 15.13 -7.08 -6.91
N ALA A 392 16.34 -7.51 -7.29
CA ALA A 392 17.26 -8.13 -6.35
C ALA A 392 17.55 -7.18 -5.17
N PRO A 393 17.44 -7.64 -3.91
CA PRO A 393 17.63 -6.78 -2.74
C PRO A 393 19.10 -6.43 -2.50
N ASP A 394 20.03 -7.32 -2.87
CA ASP A 394 21.46 -7.06 -2.76
C ASP A 394 21.96 -6.16 -3.91
N PRO A 395 22.65 -5.03 -3.64
CA PRO A 395 23.09 -4.10 -4.66
C PRO A 395 24.03 -4.70 -5.70
N ALA A 396 24.95 -5.60 -5.31
CA ALA A 396 25.87 -6.22 -6.26
C ALA A 396 25.13 -7.19 -7.19
N ARG A 397 24.22 -8.00 -6.63
CA ARG A 397 23.33 -8.87 -7.42
C ARG A 397 22.41 -8.06 -8.34
N TRP A 398 21.81 -6.99 -7.84
CA TRP A 398 20.95 -6.10 -8.63
C TRP A 398 21.70 -5.54 -9.83
N MET A 399 22.90 -4.98 -9.64
CA MET A 399 23.72 -4.49 -10.75
C MET A 399 24.09 -5.60 -11.74
N HIS A 400 24.42 -6.80 -11.25
CA HIS A 400 24.70 -7.94 -12.12
C HIS A 400 23.50 -8.26 -13.03
N GLU A 401 22.29 -8.29 -12.49
CA GLU A 401 21.07 -8.52 -13.27
C GLU A 401 20.80 -7.37 -14.27
N VAL A 402 20.97 -6.10 -13.86
CA VAL A 402 20.81 -4.95 -14.77
C VAL A 402 21.78 -5.03 -15.95
N ASN A 403 23.06 -5.29 -15.69
CA ASN A 403 24.05 -5.41 -16.75
C ASN A 403 23.78 -6.61 -17.69
N LYS A 404 23.21 -7.69 -17.14
CA LYS A 404 22.93 -8.93 -17.90
C LYS A 404 21.65 -8.85 -18.73
N LYS A 405 20.59 -8.29 -18.17
CA LYS A 405 19.20 -8.37 -18.71
C LYS A 405 18.61 -7.00 -19.03
N GLY A 406 19.27 -5.93 -18.63
CA GLY A 406 18.75 -4.57 -18.74
C GLY A 406 17.86 -4.11 -17.58
N ASN A 407 17.61 -4.97 -16.59
CA ASN A 407 16.83 -4.66 -15.41
C ASN A 407 17.22 -5.58 -14.24
N GLY A 408 16.95 -5.14 -13.02
CA GLY A 408 17.33 -5.82 -11.79
C GLY A 408 16.34 -6.86 -11.29
N VAL A 409 15.34 -7.22 -12.11
CA VAL A 409 14.17 -8.00 -11.69
C VAL A 409 14.54 -9.46 -11.42
N LEU A 410 14.21 -9.93 -10.21
CA LEU A 410 14.33 -11.35 -9.83
C LEU A 410 13.00 -12.08 -9.86
N LYS A 411 11.90 -11.39 -9.57
CA LYS A 411 10.57 -11.99 -9.51
C LYS A 411 9.59 -11.14 -10.30
N VAL A 412 8.80 -11.81 -11.14
CA VAL A 412 7.67 -11.24 -11.86
C VAL A 412 6.42 -12.00 -11.46
N VAL A 413 5.35 -11.28 -11.15
CA VAL A 413 4.02 -11.84 -10.89
C VAL A 413 3.05 -11.19 -11.87
N GLY A 414 2.45 -11.99 -12.75
CA GLY A 414 1.40 -11.53 -13.63
C GLY A 414 0.12 -11.27 -12.83
N GLN A 415 -0.55 -10.16 -13.12
CA GLN A 415 -1.82 -9.77 -12.51
C GLN A 415 -2.93 -9.78 -13.56
N THR A 416 -3.98 -10.53 -13.26
CA THR A 416 -5.24 -10.54 -14.01
C THR A 416 -6.03 -9.27 -13.74
N ARG A 417 -7.16 -9.09 -14.43
CA ARG A 417 -8.06 -7.96 -14.15
C ARG A 417 -8.62 -8.02 -12.72
N ALA A 418 -8.99 -9.20 -12.25
CA ALA A 418 -9.51 -9.40 -10.90
C ALA A 418 -8.46 -9.01 -9.84
N ASP A 419 -7.19 -9.37 -10.05
CA ASP A 419 -6.10 -8.98 -9.15
C ASP A 419 -5.96 -7.45 -9.04
N VAL A 420 -6.00 -6.75 -10.19
CA VAL A 420 -5.89 -5.28 -10.23
C VAL A 420 -7.10 -4.60 -9.57
N LEU A 421 -8.31 -5.15 -9.75
CA LEU A 421 -9.52 -4.64 -9.09
C LEU A 421 -9.49 -4.90 -7.58
N GLY A 422 -9.05 -6.09 -7.15
CA GLY A 422 -8.89 -6.43 -5.74
C GLY A 422 -7.87 -5.53 -5.05
N GLU A 423 -6.73 -5.26 -5.72
CA GLU A 423 -5.76 -4.28 -5.25
C GLU A 423 -6.38 -2.88 -5.16
N TYR A 424 -7.17 -2.44 -6.14
CA TYR A 424 -7.83 -1.13 -6.10
C TYR A 424 -8.88 -1.03 -4.99
N LEU A 425 -9.61 -2.10 -4.68
CA LEU A 425 -10.49 -2.15 -3.51
C LEU A 425 -9.69 -1.97 -2.22
N ALA A 426 -8.63 -2.76 -2.05
CA ALA A 426 -7.78 -2.74 -0.87
C ALA A 426 -7.12 -1.37 -0.64
N SER A 427 -6.57 -0.80 -1.71
CA SER A 427 -5.81 0.44 -1.66
C SER A 427 -6.70 1.69 -1.68
N GLY A 428 -7.76 1.70 -2.50
CA GLY A 428 -8.66 2.84 -2.65
C GLY A 428 -9.43 3.16 -1.38
N LEU A 429 -9.86 2.14 -0.63
CA LEU A 429 -10.58 2.31 0.65
C LEU A 429 -9.69 2.75 1.82
N ARG A 430 -8.38 2.87 1.61
CA ARG A 430 -7.46 3.56 2.53
C ARG A 430 -7.34 5.06 2.23
N THR A 431 -8.19 5.58 1.34
CA THR A 431 -8.25 6.99 0.96
C THR A 431 -9.64 7.55 1.19
N THR A 432 -9.72 8.85 1.46
CA THR A 432 -11.03 9.53 1.60
C THR A 432 -11.83 9.56 0.30
N LYS A 433 -11.16 9.41 -0.85
CA LYS A 433 -11.81 9.30 -2.16
C LYS A 433 -12.46 7.93 -2.39
N GLY A 434 -11.96 6.88 -1.73
CA GLY A 434 -12.44 5.53 -1.92
C GLY A 434 -12.22 4.96 -3.32
N VAL A 435 -13.10 4.03 -3.67
CA VAL A 435 -13.16 3.32 -4.95
C VAL A 435 -14.13 4.07 -5.86
N THR A 436 -13.59 4.76 -6.87
CA THR A 436 -14.37 5.63 -7.75
C THR A 436 -14.88 4.91 -9.00
N LYS A 437 -16.06 5.29 -9.49
CA LYS A 437 -16.63 4.75 -10.74
C LYS A 437 -15.70 4.96 -11.92
N GLN A 438 -15.11 6.15 -12.01
CA GLN A 438 -14.22 6.54 -13.09
C GLN A 438 -13.00 5.62 -13.16
N ARG A 439 -12.35 5.38 -12.01
CA ARG A 439 -11.15 4.54 -11.96
C ARG A 439 -11.48 3.06 -12.17
N TRP A 440 -12.58 2.58 -11.59
CA TRP A 440 -13.05 1.21 -11.82
C TRP A 440 -13.21 0.92 -13.31
N ARG A 441 -13.92 1.80 -14.04
CA ARG A 441 -14.12 1.68 -15.49
C ARG A 441 -12.83 1.77 -16.31
N GLN A 442 -11.76 2.38 -15.79
CA GLN A 442 -10.45 2.36 -16.47
C GLN A 442 -9.78 0.99 -16.39
N ILE A 443 -9.98 0.26 -15.28
CA ILE A 443 -9.43 -1.08 -15.07
C ILE A 443 -10.33 -2.12 -15.76
N ASP A 444 -11.64 -1.93 -15.66
CA ASP A 444 -12.65 -2.80 -16.24
C ASP A 444 -13.70 -2.01 -17.05
N PRO A 445 -13.41 -1.69 -18.33
CA PRO A 445 -14.33 -0.92 -19.17
C PRO A 445 -15.61 -1.65 -19.55
N ASN A 446 -15.57 -2.99 -19.57
CA ASN A 446 -16.67 -3.86 -20.02
C ASN A 446 -17.38 -4.56 -18.87
N GLY A 447 -16.73 -4.72 -17.70
CA GLY A 447 -17.39 -5.20 -16.51
C GLY A 447 -18.46 -4.23 -16.09
N GLU A 448 -19.67 -4.74 -15.95
CA GLU A 448 -20.79 -3.97 -15.49
C GLU A 448 -20.51 -3.48 -14.07
N TYR A 449 -20.03 -2.23 -13.99
CA TYR A 449 -20.00 -1.42 -12.77
C TYR A 449 -21.32 -1.56 -11.99
N SER A 450 -22.44 -1.70 -12.70
CA SER A 450 -23.74 -2.01 -12.11
C SER A 450 -23.70 -3.29 -11.31
N HIS A 451 -23.18 -4.42 -11.79
CA HIS A 451 -23.30 -5.70 -11.07
C HIS A 451 -22.59 -5.71 -9.71
N PHE A 452 -21.32 -5.28 -9.62
CA PHE A 452 -20.60 -5.25 -8.34
C PHE A 452 -21.28 -4.32 -7.33
N PHE A 453 -21.71 -3.12 -7.75
CA PHE A 453 -22.33 -2.16 -6.84
C PHE A 453 -23.85 -2.36 -6.66
N SER A 454 -24.54 -3.00 -7.59
CA SER A 454 -25.97 -3.33 -7.51
C SER A 454 -26.21 -4.45 -6.53
N LEU A 455 -25.23 -5.34 -6.30
CA LEU A 455 -25.29 -6.28 -5.17
C LEU A 455 -25.50 -5.54 -3.83
N PHE A 456 -25.05 -4.28 -3.73
CA PHE A 456 -25.25 -3.44 -2.55
C PHE A 456 -26.49 -2.53 -2.60
N VAL A 457 -27.17 -2.42 -3.76
CA VAL A 457 -28.32 -1.52 -3.98
C VAL A 457 -29.64 -2.29 -4.21
N ASP A 458 -29.57 -3.52 -4.71
CA ASP A 458 -30.72 -4.40 -5.01
C ASP A 458 -31.11 -5.32 -3.86
N SER A 459 -30.66 -5.07 -2.63
CA SER A 459 -31.39 -5.49 -1.42
C SER A 459 -32.62 -4.61 -1.19
N LYS A 460 -33.43 -4.40 -2.24
CA LYS A 460 -34.80 -3.93 -2.13
C LYS A 460 -35.68 -5.06 -1.57
N HIS A 461 -35.40 -5.49 -0.34
CA HIS A 461 -36.48 -5.91 0.55
C HIS A 461 -36.82 -4.75 1.47
N HIS A 462 -37.80 -4.02 0.98
CA HIS A 462 -38.47 -2.88 1.55
C HIS A 462 -39.36 -3.29 2.75
N SER A 463 -38.77 -3.95 3.75
CA SER A 463 -39.46 -4.35 4.99
C SER A 463 -38.78 -3.81 6.26
N ALA A 464 -37.48 -3.51 6.25
CA ALA A 464 -36.80 -2.98 7.44
C ALA A 464 -36.86 -1.44 7.57
N ARG A 465 -37.18 -0.73 6.48
CA ARG A 465 -37.25 0.76 6.50
C ARG A 465 -38.52 1.30 7.18
N LEU A 466 -39.57 0.49 7.29
CA LEU A 466 -40.81 0.87 7.98
C LEU A 466 -40.77 0.61 9.49
N GLU A 467 -39.82 -0.18 10.00
CA GLU A 467 -39.64 -0.38 11.45
C GLU A 467 -38.65 0.62 12.07
N LEU A 468 -37.62 1.05 11.33
CA LEU A 468 -36.69 2.08 11.81
C LEU A 468 -37.30 3.49 11.84
N GLU A 469 -38.24 3.82 10.96
CA GLU A 469 -38.94 5.12 11.02
C GLU A 469 -39.92 5.20 12.21
N ASN A 470 -40.45 4.07 12.69
CA ASN A 470 -41.22 4.04 13.94
C ASN A 470 -40.31 4.17 15.18
N ILE A 471 -39.10 3.60 15.15
CA ILE A 471 -38.14 3.69 16.26
C ILE A 471 -37.45 5.06 16.34
N VAL A 472 -37.15 5.70 15.20
CA VAL A 472 -36.53 7.04 15.18
C VAL A 472 -37.55 8.15 15.50
N SER A 473 -38.86 7.90 15.31
CA SER A 473 -39.90 8.83 15.75
C SER A 473 -40.05 8.90 17.29
N ASP A 474 -39.67 7.83 18.01
CA ASP A 474 -39.74 7.79 19.47
C ASP A 474 -38.50 8.36 20.18
N PHE A 475 -37.37 8.55 19.47
CA PHE A 475 -36.19 9.26 20.01
C PHE A 475 -36.18 10.77 19.73
N GLY A 476 -37.12 11.26 18.90
CA GLY A 476 -37.19 12.67 18.48
C GLY A 476 -37.97 13.61 19.40
N SER A 477 -38.51 13.14 20.53
CA SER A 477 -39.41 13.93 21.38
C SER A 477 -38.91 14.24 22.80
N ILE A 478 -37.60 14.17 23.06
CA ILE A 478 -37.02 14.68 24.32
C ILE A 478 -35.83 15.60 24.02
N SER A 479 -36.13 16.82 23.55
CA SER A 479 -35.34 18.03 23.87
C SER A 479 -36.02 19.29 23.32
N SER A 480 -37.12 19.70 23.95
CA SER A 480 -37.50 21.11 24.00
C SER A 480 -37.49 21.56 25.46
N GLY A 481 -36.46 22.32 25.82
CA GLY A 481 -36.26 22.81 27.18
C GLY A 481 -37.25 23.90 27.58
N SER A 482 -37.73 23.77 28.82
CA SER A 482 -38.13 24.82 29.77
C SER A 482 -38.51 24.06 31.04
N GLY A 483 -38.04 24.28 32.26
CA GLY A 483 -37.29 25.34 32.90
C GLY A 483 -37.39 25.06 34.42
N HIS A 484 -36.49 25.71 35.19
CA HIS A 484 -36.58 25.97 36.64
C HIS A 484 -36.28 24.87 37.68
N CYS A 485 -35.50 25.36 38.67
CA CYS A 485 -35.21 24.86 40.02
C CYS A 485 -34.24 23.69 40.14
N ALA A 486 -33.39 23.57 41.17
CA ALA A 486 -32.73 24.42 42.17
C ALA A 486 -32.04 23.39 43.11
N SER A 487 -30.85 23.73 43.63
CA SER A 487 -30.21 23.18 44.85
C SER A 487 -30.11 21.65 45.01
N ASP A 488 -28.89 21.11 45.00
CA ASP A 488 -28.16 20.82 46.26
C ASP A 488 -26.80 20.14 46.04
N ASN A 489 -25.89 20.46 46.95
CA ASN A 489 -24.53 19.92 47.10
C ASN A 489 -24.52 18.39 47.30
N VAL A 490 -23.68 17.66 46.56
CA VAL A 490 -22.90 16.53 47.11
C VAL A 490 -21.55 16.45 46.40
N ASP A 491 -20.50 16.45 47.22
CA ASP A 491 -19.09 16.24 46.90
C ASP A 491 -18.82 14.71 46.84
N PHE A 492 -18.19 14.18 45.79
CA PHE A 492 -17.59 12.84 45.81
C PHE A 492 -16.31 12.75 44.98
N GLN A 493 -15.26 12.29 45.64
CA GLN A 493 -13.89 12.11 45.18
C GLN A 493 -13.71 10.93 44.20
N HIS A 494 -12.56 10.93 43.51
CA HIS A 494 -11.90 9.84 42.78
C HIS A 494 -12.51 8.43 42.90
N ASN A 495 -12.76 7.77 41.75
CA ASN A 495 -12.47 6.35 41.59
C ASN A 495 -12.42 5.88 40.13
N ASN A 496 -11.48 4.97 39.85
CA ASN A 496 -11.38 4.14 38.66
C ASN A 496 -12.73 3.48 38.33
N MET A 497 -13.24 3.63 37.12
CA MET A 497 -14.49 2.97 36.71
C MET A 497 -14.21 1.62 36.06
N ASN A 498 -14.67 0.55 36.73
CA ASN A 498 -14.65 -0.83 36.24
C ASN A 498 -15.95 -1.15 35.46
N LYS A 499 -15.83 -2.11 34.53
CA LYS A 499 -16.85 -2.62 33.60
C LYS A 499 -18.21 -2.98 34.22
N GLU A 500 -18.25 -3.30 35.52
CA GLU A 500 -19.49 -3.69 36.23
C GLU A 500 -20.44 -2.52 36.53
N HIS A 501 -19.94 -1.28 36.71
CA HIS A 501 -20.79 -0.13 37.04
C HIS A 501 -21.63 0.38 35.86
N LEU A 502 -21.16 0.15 34.62
CA LEU A 502 -21.92 0.51 33.41
C LEU A 502 -23.13 -0.42 33.21
N CYS A 503 -23.02 -1.67 33.63
CA CYS A 503 -24.12 -2.64 33.56
C CYS A 503 -25.19 -2.37 34.64
N ASP A 504 -24.82 -1.82 35.79
CA ASP A 504 -25.78 -1.50 36.85
C ASP A 504 -26.56 -0.19 36.58
N LEU A 505 -25.96 0.78 35.88
CA LEU A 505 -26.66 1.95 35.36
C LEU A 505 -27.75 1.58 34.35
N ILE A 506 -27.50 0.56 33.51
CA ILE A 506 -28.47 0.04 32.54
C ILE A 506 -29.60 -0.74 33.22
N LYS A 507 -29.38 -1.29 34.43
CA LYS A 507 -30.39 -2.05 35.19
C LYS A 507 -31.25 -1.21 36.13
N SER A 508 -30.87 0.04 36.42
CA SER A 508 -31.56 0.85 37.44
C SER A 508 -32.77 1.65 36.94
N ASP A 509 -32.93 1.84 35.62
CA ASP A 509 -34.16 2.38 35.03
C ASP A 509 -35.02 1.23 34.46
N GLY A 510 -35.43 0.34 35.36
CA GLY A 510 -36.39 -0.70 35.06
C GLY A 510 -37.80 -0.23 35.34
N GLU A 511 -38.54 0.17 34.31
CA GLU A 511 -39.96 -0.15 34.23
C GLU A 511 -40.43 -0.22 32.76
N HIS A 512 -40.75 -1.45 32.36
CA HIS A 512 -41.48 -1.86 31.15
C HIS A 512 -40.89 -1.59 29.76
N VAL A 513 -39.88 -2.39 29.36
CA VAL A 513 -39.80 -2.92 27.98
C VAL A 513 -39.30 -4.37 28.01
N GLN A 514 -40.20 -5.34 27.82
CA GLN A 514 -39.82 -6.71 27.48
C GLN A 514 -39.31 -6.72 26.03
N GLY A 515 -38.02 -7.02 25.83
CA GLY A 515 -37.49 -7.34 24.49
C GLY A 515 -36.19 -6.62 24.11
N PHE A 516 -35.16 -6.68 24.94
CA PHE A 516 -33.78 -6.48 24.49
C PHE A 516 -32.97 -7.68 24.94
N ASN A 517 -32.48 -8.48 23.98
CA ASN A 517 -31.60 -9.61 24.25
C ASN A 517 -30.14 -9.13 24.28
N ASP A 518 -29.36 -9.63 25.24
CA ASP A 518 -27.91 -9.44 25.42
C ASP A 518 -27.05 -9.84 24.19
N SER A 519 -27.66 -10.45 23.18
CA SER A 519 -27.04 -10.92 21.94
C SER A 519 -26.43 -9.81 21.05
N TYR A 520 -26.89 -8.55 21.15
CA TYR A 520 -26.46 -7.52 20.18
C TYR A 520 -25.08 -6.92 20.49
N CYS A 521 -24.68 -6.86 21.76
CA CYS A 521 -23.35 -6.40 22.15
C CYS A 521 -22.26 -7.49 21.98
N GLU A 522 -22.64 -8.77 22.12
CA GLU A 522 -21.72 -9.89 21.87
C GLU A 522 -21.38 -10.04 20.39
N ASN A 523 -22.36 -9.87 19.48
CA ASN A 523 -22.16 -10.02 18.03
C ASN A 523 -21.15 -9.02 17.42
N VAL A 524 -21.08 -7.78 17.95
CA VAL A 524 -20.11 -6.77 17.47
C VAL A 524 -18.70 -7.10 17.96
N HIS A 525 -18.57 -7.62 19.19
CA HIS A 525 -17.28 -8.01 19.76
C HIS A 525 -16.75 -9.33 19.16
N GLU A 526 -17.63 -10.25 18.77
CA GLU A 526 -17.26 -11.54 18.14
C GLU A 526 -16.90 -11.39 16.66
N CYS A 527 -17.54 -10.47 15.91
CA CYS A 527 -17.13 -10.12 14.56
C CYS A 527 -15.72 -9.47 14.50
N VAL A 528 -15.34 -8.71 15.52
CA VAL A 528 -14.02 -8.06 15.61
C VAL A 528 -12.94 -9.02 16.13
N SER A 529 -13.30 -10.07 16.88
CA SER A 529 -12.35 -10.99 17.53
C SER A 529 -12.13 -12.33 16.80
N GLY A 530 -12.74 -12.53 15.63
CA GLY A 530 -12.40 -13.63 14.71
C GLY A 530 -12.75 -15.04 15.20
N ARG A 531 -13.66 -15.16 16.18
CA ARG A 531 -14.10 -16.44 16.74
C ARG A 531 -15.58 -16.68 16.44
N GLU A 532 -15.94 -16.88 15.17
CA GLU A 532 -16.96 -17.84 14.71
C GLU A 532 -17.20 -17.71 13.20
N ASN A 533 -17.53 -18.84 12.56
CA ASN A 533 -17.95 -18.90 11.17
C ASN A 533 -19.36 -18.31 11.02
N CYS A 534 -19.48 -16.99 10.81
CA CYS A 534 -20.73 -16.39 10.33
C CYS A 534 -20.97 -16.78 8.86
N ALA A 535 -21.67 -17.90 8.66
CA ALA A 535 -22.15 -18.32 7.35
C ALA A 535 -23.68 -18.22 7.28
N THR A 536 -24.20 -17.04 6.94
CA THR A 536 -25.53 -16.84 6.33
C THR A 536 -25.57 -15.58 5.43
N ASP A 537 -25.40 -15.79 4.13
CA ASP A 537 -26.07 -15.07 3.02
C ASP A 537 -25.85 -13.53 2.83
N PRO A 538 -26.34 -12.92 1.73
CA PRO A 538 -25.55 -12.33 0.65
C PRO A 538 -25.18 -10.84 0.82
N ASN A 539 -25.11 -10.28 2.04
CA ASN A 539 -24.90 -8.83 2.20
C ASN A 539 -24.06 -8.41 3.42
N SER A 540 -22.92 -9.06 3.65
CA SER A 540 -21.94 -8.60 4.66
C SER A 540 -21.35 -7.20 4.37
N VAL A 541 -21.48 -6.68 3.15
CA VAL A 541 -21.14 -5.28 2.83
C VAL A 541 -22.22 -4.30 3.29
N GLN A 542 -23.49 -4.72 3.28
CA GLN A 542 -24.61 -3.94 3.82
C GLN A 542 -24.40 -3.66 5.32
N GLN A 543 -23.89 -4.63 6.06
CA GLN A 543 -23.52 -4.45 7.47
C GLN A 543 -22.51 -3.30 7.65
N PHE A 544 -21.51 -3.17 6.76
CA PHE A 544 -20.57 -2.05 6.83
C PHE A 544 -21.17 -0.70 6.44
N LEU A 545 -22.21 -0.69 5.58
CA LEU A 545 -23.00 0.52 5.30
C LEU A 545 -23.83 0.92 6.52
N GLU A 546 -24.49 -0.04 7.17
CA GLU A 546 -25.32 0.15 8.37
C GLU A 546 -24.50 0.59 9.59
N LEU A 547 -23.30 0.02 9.77
CA LEU A 547 -22.34 0.45 10.79
C LEU A 547 -21.69 1.81 10.50
N GLY A 548 -22.01 2.43 9.36
CA GLY A 548 -21.46 3.71 8.94
C GLY A 548 -19.96 3.66 8.66
N LEU A 549 -19.42 2.49 8.29
CA LEU A 549 -18.02 2.31 7.90
C LEU A 549 -17.80 2.64 6.42
N LEU A 550 -18.80 2.34 5.59
CA LEU A 550 -18.80 2.64 4.16
C LEU A 550 -19.98 3.54 3.81
N ARG A 551 -19.86 4.24 2.68
CA ARG A 551 -20.96 4.95 2.04
C ARG A 551 -20.88 4.78 0.54
N ILE A 552 -22.03 4.54 -0.10
CA ILE A 552 -22.15 4.57 -1.55
C ILE A 552 -22.57 5.98 -1.95
N THR A 553 -21.77 6.59 -2.82
CA THR A 553 -22.02 7.92 -3.37
C THR A 553 -22.22 7.84 -4.87
N GLU A 554 -22.64 8.95 -5.48
CA GLU A 554 -22.66 9.07 -6.95
C GLU A 554 -21.28 8.83 -7.59
N ASN A 555 -20.21 9.01 -6.83
CA ASN A 555 -18.82 8.89 -7.29
C ASN A 555 -18.22 7.51 -7.04
N GLY A 556 -18.89 6.62 -6.30
CA GLY A 556 -18.45 5.26 -5.99
C GLY A 556 -18.56 4.92 -4.50
N LEU A 557 -17.81 3.91 -4.06
CA LEU A 557 -17.78 3.44 -2.67
C LEU A 557 -16.68 4.16 -1.91
N GLN A 558 -17.06 4.83 -0.82
CA GLN A 558 -16.13 5.59 0.01
C GLN A 558 -16.13 5.05 1.43
N PRO A 559 -14.98 5.02 2.09
CA PRO A 559 -14.93 4.81 3.53
C PRO A 559 -15.36 6.09 4.27
N THR A 560 -15.94 5.94 5.44
CA THR A 560 -16.01 7.02 6.43
C THR A 560 -14.67 7.12 7.16
N ASP A 561 -14.48 8.13 8.01
CA ASP A 561 -13.26 8.22 8.81
C ASP A 561 -13.08 7.01 9.72
N LYS A 562 -14.18 6.52 10.31
CA LYS A 562 -14.24 5.27 11.07
C LYS A 562 -13.89 4.07 10.18
N GLY A 563 -14.46 4.01 8.98
CA GLY A 563 -14.20 2.93 8.02
C GLY A 563 -12.74 2.82 7.57
N MET A 564 -12.06 3.95 7.36
CA MET A 564 -10.63 3.93 7.02
C MET A 564 -9.77 3.37 8.15
N ASN A 565 -10.18 3.56 9.41
CA ASN A 565 -9.45 3.06 10.57
C ASN A 565 -9.57 1.53 10.73
N VAL A 566 -10.68 0.94 10.27
CA VAL A 566 -10.96 -0.50 10.40
C VAL A 566 -11.00 -1.24 9.06
N ILE A 567 -10.29 -0.70 8.06
CA ILE A 567 -10.40 -1.18 6.68
C ILE A 567 -10.02 -2.67 6.53
N ASP A 568 -9.10 -3.17 7.35
CA ASP A 568 -8.67 -4.56 7.33
C ASP A 568 -9.76 -5.54 7.78
N SER A 569 -10.72 -5.09 8.58
CA SER A 569 -11.91 -5.87 8.94
C SER A 569 -12.95 -5.94 7.81
N VAL A 570 -12.98 -4.92 6.94
CA VAL A 570 -13.96 -4.79 5.85
C VAL A 570 -13.49 -5.51 4.59
N LEU A 571 -12.18 -5.48 4.33
CA LEU A 571 -11.59 -5.87 3.06
C LEU A 571 -11.79 -7.36 2.67
N PRO A 572 -11.64 -8.35 3.57
CA PRO A 572 -11.79 -9.77 3.21
C PRO A 572 -13.17 -10.08 2.61
N THR A 573 -14.21 -9.47 3.17
CA THR A 573 -15.59 -9.57 2.69
C THR A 573 -15.73 -9.01 1.27
N LEU A 574 -15.22 -7.80 1.03
CA LEU A 574 -15.30 -7.14 -0.29
C LEU A 574 -14.55 -7.92 -1.36
N LEU A 575 -13.38 -8.46 -1.03
CA LEU A 575 -12.59 -9.31 -1.94
C LEU A 575 -13.30 -10.64 -2.24
N ASN A 576 -13.98 -11.23 -1.26
CA ASN A 576 -14.79 -12.42 -1.48
C ASN A 576 -15.96 -12.15 -2.45
N VAL A 577 -16.65 -11.01 -2.31
CA VAL A 577 -17.69 -10.57 -3.24
C VAL A 577 -17.12 -10.39 -4.65
N LEU A 578 -15.94 -9.79 -4.78
CA LEU A 578 -15.28 -9.64 -6.09
C LEU A 578 -14.96 -11.00 -6.72
N ASN A 579 -14.38 -11.93 -5.95
CA ASN A 579 -13.94 -13.24 -6.44
C ASN A 579 -15.10 -14.18 -6.80
N LYS A 580 -16.27 -14.04 -6.17
CA LYS A 580 -17.44 -14.88 -6.46
C LYS A 580 -18.12 -14.56 -7.80
N ASN A 581 -17.81 -13.41 -8.41
CA ASN A 581 -18.52 -12.89 -9.59
C ASN A 581 -17.65 -12.91 -10.87
N GLU A 582 -16.73 -13.87 -11.01
CA GLU A 582 -15.82 -14.03 -12.18
C GLU A 582 -16.49 -14.15 -13.55
#